data_AF-A0A955SFF0-F1
#
_entry.id   AF-A0A955SFF0-F1
#
_cell.length_a   1.000
_cell.length_b   1.000
_cell.length_c   1.000
_cell.angle_alpha   90.00
_cell.angle_beta   90.00
_cell.angle_gamma   90.00
#
_symmetry.space_group_name_H-M   'P 1'
#
loop_
_entity.id
_entity.type
_entity.pdbx_description
1 polymer ?
#
loop_
_entity_poly.entity_id
_entity_poly.type
_entity_poly.pdbx_seq_one_letter_code
_entity_poly.pdbx_strand_id
1 'polypeptide(L)'
;RPEGVEGIEGFGKVLGDEVLAINKKIETSIPENPQIQWASHEFVYQTRIDFRNPIVKTLFANAFFPELAECVYDLVQNNELKPRLTTVLLNGRLAMVGGSGEFFCQHSNRLKERSRAEKTLFFGYCNGHHMYFPTVEAAAEGGYGADSTVSWVSLGAGEEMMNQALIDIYTMLGKFTSPEM
;
A
#
# COMPACT_ATOMS: atom_id res chain seq x y z
N ARG A 1 -26.90 1.01 4.39
CA ARG A 1 -27.30 2.37 4.82
C ARG A 1 -27.98 2.23 6.18
N PRO A 2 -27.81 3.19 7.10
CA PRO A 2 -28.56 3.17 8.35
C PRO A 2 -30.06 3.14 8.06
N GLU A 3 -30.80 2.36 8.85
CA GLU A 3 -32.23 2.15 8.65
C GLU A 3 -33.00 3.48 8.83
N GLY A 4 -33.96 3.75 7.94
CA GLY A 4 -34.76 4.99 7.98
C GLY A 4 -34.05 6.27 7.51
N VAL A 5 -32.84 6.18 6.93
CA VAL A 5 -32.09 7.35 6.46
C VAL A 5 -32.12 7.47 4.94
N GLU A 6 -32.72 8.57 4.46
CA GLU A 6 -32.81 8.90 3.04
C GLU A 6 -31.90 10.07 2.65
N GLY A 7 -31.48 10.06 1.38
CA GLY A 7 -30.68 11.13 0.80
C GLY A 7 -29.23 11.18 1.29
N ILE A 8 -28.43 11.98 0.58
CA ILE A 8 -27.02 12.21 0.92
C ILE A 8 -26.88 13.02 2.23
N GLU A 9 -27.81 13.94 2.49
CA GLU A 9 -27.81 14.79 3.68
C GLU A 9 -28.11 13.99 4.95
N GLY A 10 -29.15 13.14 4.91
CA GLY A 10 -29.49 12.27 6.02
C GLY A 10 -28.34 11.32 6.36
N PHE A 11 -27.72 10.72 5.34
CA PHE A 11 -26.54 9.87 5.53
C PHE A 11 -25.36 10.65 6.13
N GLY A 12 -25.08 11.85 5.62
CA GLY A 12 -24.03 12.73 6.14
C GLY A 12 -24.25 13.12 7.60
N LYS A 13 -25.50 13.40 7.99
CA LYS A 13 -25.86 13.71 9.38
C LYS A 13 -25.58 12.53 10.31
N VAL A 14 -26.03 11.33 9.94
CA VAL A 14 -25.77 10.12 10.76
C VAL A 14 -24.28 9.83 10.87
N LEU A 15 -23.52 10.01 9.79
CA LEU A 15 -22.07 9.84 9.83
C LEU A 15 -21.42 10.86 10.78
N GLY A 16 -21.85 12.13 10.72
CA GLY A 16 -21.37 13.18 11.62
C GLY A 16 -21.69 12.90 13.09
N ASP A 17 -22.91 12.45 13.39
CA ASP A 17 -23.34 12.07 14.73
C ASP A 17 -22.48 10.92 15.30
N GLU A 18 -22.16 9.92 14.47
CA GLU A 18 -21.28 8.81 14.86
C GLU A 18 -19.84 9.28 15.12
N VAL A 19 -19.29 10.16 14.29
CA VAL A 19 -17.96 10.75 14.51
C VAL A 19 -17.93 11.52 15.84
N LEU A 20 -18.96 12.31 16.14
CA LEU A 20 -19.08 13.02 17.42
C LEU A 20 -19.21 12.06 18.60
N ALA A 21 -19.95 10.96 18.44
CA ALA A 21 -20.11 9.93 19.46
C ALA A 21 -18.78 9.21 19.75
N ILE A 22 -17.98 8.89 18.73
CA ILE A 22 -16.65 8.30 18.88
C ILE A 22 -15.70 9.30 19.53
N ASN A 23 -15.69 10.57 19.08
CA ASN A 23 -14.81 11.62 19.61
C ASN A 23 -14.95 11.80 21.12
N LYS A 24 -16.18 11.70 21.66
CA LYS A 24 -16.44 11.78 23.10
C LYS A 24 -15.85 10.62 23.91
N LYS A 25 -15.49 9.50 23.27
CA LYS A 25 -14.92 8.30 23.90
C LYS A 25 -13.40 8.21 23.76
N ILE A 26 -12.77 9.16 23.06
CA ILE A 26 -11.31 9.14 22.85
C ILE A 26 -10.63 9.56 24.15
N GLU A 27 -9.80 8.68 24.68
CA GLU A 27 -8.89 8.95 25.81
C GLU A 27 -7.46 8.97 25.30
N THR A 28 -6.67 9.94 25.77
CA THR A 28 -5.24 10.03 25.46
C THR A 28 -4.42 9.53 26.64
N SER A 29 -3.36 8.79 26.35
CA SER A 29 -2.44 8.26 27.36
C SER A 29 -1.01 8.52 26.93
N ILE A 30 -0.13 8.82 27.89
CA ILE A 30 1.31 8.83 27.65
C ILE A 30 1.79 7.37 27.62
N PRO A 31 2.46 6.91 26.56
CA PRO A 31 3.00 5.56 26.51
C PRO A 31 4.10 5.38 27.56
N GLU A 32 4.15 4.22 28.20
CA GLU A 32 5.18 3.91 29.21
C GLU A 32 6.60 3.95 28.63
N ASN A 33 6.76 3.48 27.38
CA ASN A 33 8.01 3.46 26.64
C ASN A 33 7.82 4.16 25.28
N PRO A 34 7.89 5.50 25.22
CA PRO A 34 7.72 6.23 23.97
C PRO A 34 8.85 5.88 22.99
N GLN A 35 8.50 5.36 21.82
CA GLN A 35 9.48 4.95 20.82
C GLN A 35 8.88 5.01 19.42
N ILE A 36 9.74 5.32 18.44
CA ILE A 36 9.43 5.19 17.03
C ILE A 36 10.49 4.27 16.44
N GLN A 37 10.07 3.12 15.96
CA GLN A 37 10.90 2.22 15.18
C GLN A 37 10.45 2.29 13.71
N TRP A 38 11.39 2.15 12.79
CA TRP A 38 11.06 2.16 11.36
C TRP A 38 12.05 1.33 10.56
N ALA A 39 11.59 0.88 9.39
CA ALA A 39 12.40 0.25 8.35
C ALA A 39 11.94 0.76 6.99
N SER A 40 12.85 0.85 6.03
CA SER A 40 12.53 1.23 4.66
C SER A 40 13.29 0.34 3.69
N HIS A 41 12.59 -0.08 2.64
CA HIS A 41 13.10 -1.00 1.63
C HIS A 41 12.81 -0.44 0.25
N GLU A 42 13.77 -0.60 -0.66
CA GLU A 42 13.57 -0.42 -2.09
C GLU A 42 13.68 -1.80 -2.74
N PHE A 43 12.69 -2.15 -3.55
CA PHE A 43 12.65 -3.40 -4.28
C PHE A 43 13.04 -3.15 -5.73
N VAL A 44 13.38 -4.21 -6.45
CA VAL A 44 13.61 -4.16 -7.89
C VAL A 44 12.81 -5.28 -8.53
N TYR A 45 11.82 -4.91 -9.34
CA TYR A 45 10.97 -5.84 -10.06
C TYR A 45 11.09 -5.65 -11.56
N GLN A 46 10.97 -6.73 -12.31
CA GLN A 46 10.83 -6.64 -13.76
C GLN A 46 9.40 -6.23 -14.12
N THR A 47 9.24 -5.40 -15.14
CA THR A 47 7.92 -4.99 -15.61
C THR A 47 7.23 -6.09 -16.41
N ARG A 48 5.90 -6.22 -16.27
CA ARG A 48 5.04 -7.13 -17.05
C ARG A 48 4.88 -6.70 -18.51
N ILE A 49 5.29 -5.48 -18.84
CA ILE A 49 5.33 -4.94 -20.20
C ILE A 49 6.75 -4.50 -20.53
N ASP A 50 7.16 -4.70 -21.78
CA ASP A 50 8.44 -4.22 -22.28
C ASP A 50 8.36 -2.74 -22.69
N PHE A 51 8.76 -1.83 -21.80
CA PHE A 51 8.85 -0.39 -22.09
C PHE A 51 10.00 -0.01 -23.02
N ARG A 52 10.90 -0.94 -23.37
CA ARG A 52 11.90 -0.71 -24.41
C ARG A 52 11.28 -0.82 -25.81
N ASN A 53 10.09 -1.42 -25.93
CA ASN A 53 9.37 -1.54 -27.19
C ASN A 53 8.76 -0.19 -27.62
N PRO A 54 9.15 0.38 -28.80
CA PRO A 54 8.61 1.65 -29.28
C PRO A 54 7.09 1.67 -29.48
N ILE A 55 6.48 0.52 -29.77
CA ILE A 55 5.03 0.39 -29.94
C ILE A 55 4.32 0.59 -28.59
N VAL A 56 4.82 -0.06 -27.53
CA VAL A 56 4.31 0.13 -26.16
C VAL A 56 4.41 1.60 -25.78
N LYS A 57 5.54 2.24 -26.07
CA LYS A 57 5.75 3.66 -25.78
C LYS A 57 4.70 4.54 -26.48
N THR A 58 4.48 4.29 -27.77
CA THR A 58 3.51 5.06 -28.56
C THR A 58 2.09 4.89 -28.05
N LEU A 59 1.70 3.66 -27.71
CA LEU A 59 0.37 3.37 -27.14
C LEU A 59 0.18 4.05 -25.78
N PHE A 60 1.21 4.05 -24.93
CA PHE A 60 1.16 4.69 -23.62
C PHE A 60 1.02 6.21 -23.73
N ALA A 61 1.81 6.86 -24.59
CA ALA A 61 1.73 8.30 -24.84
C ALA A 61 0.35 8.74 -25.36
N ASN A 62 -0.29 7.91 -26.20
CA ASN A 62 -1.66 8.17 -26.66
C ASN A 62 -2.71 8.03 -25.56
N ALA A 63 -2.50 7.17 -24.57
CA ALA A 63 -3.45 6.92 -23.48
C ALA A 63 -3.36 7.95 -22.34
N PHE A 64 -2.15 8.47 -22.06
CA PHE A 64 -1.87 9.27 -20.85
C PHE A 64 -1.25 10.64 -21.12
N PHE A 65 -1.09 11.03 -22.40
CA PHE A 65 -0.37 12.21 -22.91
C PHE A 65 1.17 12.06 -22.93
N PRO A 66 1.87 12.66 -23.93
CA PRO A 66 3.31 12.48 -24.12
C PRO A 66 4.17 12.89 -22.93
N GLU A 67 3.82 13.96 -22.23
CA GLU A 67 4.61 14.50 -21.12
C GLU A 67 4.64 13.52 -19.93
N LEU A 68 3.51 12.90 -19.62
CA LEU A 68 3.43 11.87 -18.58
C LEU A 68 4.17 10.59 -19.02
N ALA A 69 4.09 10.24 -20.31
CA ALA A 69 4.82 9.12 -20.86
C ALA A 69 6.34 9.25 -20.71
N GLU A 70 6.90 10.44 -21.00
CA GLU A 70 8.33 10.70 -20.80
C GLU A 70 8.75 10.57 -19.33
N CYS A 71 7.98 11.13 -18.40
CA CYS A 71 8.25 10.96 -16.96
C CYS A 71 8.22 9.48 -16.53
N VAL A 72 7.29 8.70 -17.08
CA VAL A 72 7.20 7.27 -16.80
C VAL A 72 8.40 6.52 -17.37
N TYR A 73 8.87 6.85 -18.58
CA TYR A 73 10.03 6.17 -19.16
C TYR A 73 11.26 6.32 -18.29
N ASP A 74 11.52 7.50 -17.72
CA ASP A 74 12.63 7.70 -16.80
C ASP A 74 12.58 6.76 -15.58
N LEU A 75 11.38 6.41 -15.12
CA LEU A 75 11.18 5.47 -14.01
C LEU A 75 11.39 4.01 -14.40
N VAL A 76 11.22 3.65 -15.67
CA VAL A 76 11.23 2.25 -16.15
C VAL A 76 12.22 2.00 -17.30
N GLN A 77 13.24 2.84 -17.49
CA GLN A 77 14.16 2.77 -18.64
C GLN A 77 14.79 1.38 -18.85
N ASN A 78 15.03 0.64 -17.76
CA ASN A 78 15.62 -0.69 -17.79
C ASN A 78 14.59 -1.84 -17.78
N ASN A 79 13.30 -1.57 -18.00
CA ASN A 79 12.18 -2.47 -17.68
C ASN A 79 12.17 -2.93 -16.22
N GLU A 80 12.67 -2.06 -15.35
CA GLU A 80 12.69 -2.27 -13.91
C GLU A 80 11.72 -1.29 -13.26
N LEU A 81 11.04 -1.76 -12.23
CA LEU A 81 10.22 -0.96 -11.33
C LEU A 81 10.87 -0.99 -9.96
N LYS A 82 11.05 0.18 -9.33
CA LYS A 82 11.75 0.30 -8.04
C LYS A 82 10.85 0.80 -6.92
N PRO A 83 9.82 0.03 -6.53
CA PRO A 83 8.92 0.48 -5.50
C PRO A 83 9.57 0.46 -4.12
N ARG A 84 9.13 1.41 -3.30
CA ARG A 84 9.49 1.56 -1.90
C ARG A 84 8.39 1.09 -0.98
N LEU A 85 8.83 0.54 0.15
CA LEU A 85 8.01 0.17 1.30
C LEU A 85 8.63 0.80 2.55
N THR A 86 7.80 1.39 3.40
CA THR A 86 8.24 1.91 4.69
C THR A 86 7.32 1.36 5.77
N THR A 87 7.91 0.74 6.80
CA THR A 87 7.21 0.23 7.97
C THR A 87 7.58 1.08 9.17
N VAL A 88 6.60 1.53 9.95
CA VAL A 88 6.80 2.26 11.20
C VAL A 88 6.02 1.58 12.31
N LEU A 89 6.64 1.37 13.47
CA LEU A 89 5.97 0.94 14.68
C LEU A 89 6.06 2.04 15.74
N LEU A 90 4.93 2.66 16.03
CA LEU A 90 4.80 3.70 17.04
C LEU A 90 4.43 3.08 18.39
N ASN A 91 5.28 3.33 19.39
CA ASN A 91 5.11 2.93 20.78
C ASN A 91 4.87 1.42 20.98
N GLY A 92 5.36 0.58 20.07
CA GLY A 92 5.14 -0.87 20.11
C GLY A 92 3.70 -1.32 19.83
N ARG A 93 2.81 -0.40 19.41
CA ARG A 93 1.35 -0.65 19.35
C ARG A 93 0.75 -0.39 17.97
N LEU A 94 1.06 0.76 17.37
CA LEU A 94 0.50 1.17 16.07
C LEU A 94 1.53 0.91 14.96
N ALA A 95 1.26 -0.08 14.12
CA ALA A 95 1.99 -0.31 12.89
C ALA A 95 1.41 0.53 11.75
N MET A 96 2.27 1.22 11.02
CA MET A 96 1.94 1.97 9.81
C MET A 96 2.82 1.47 8.68
N VAL A 97 2.21 1.09 7.56
CA VAL A 97 2.92 0.58 6.38
C VAL A 97 2.58 1.46 5.18
N GLY A 98 3.60 2.05 4.56
CA GLY A 98 3.47 2.88 3.38
C GLY A 98 4.05 2.17 2.15
N GLY A 99 3.28 2.04 1.09
CA GLY A 99 3.72 1.53 -0.20
C GLY A 99 3.65 2.60 -1.30
N SER A 100 4.65 2.62 -2.18
CA SER A 100 4.78 3.61 -3.26
C SER A 100 3.91 3.33 -4.49
N GLY A 101 2.62 3.07 -4.31
CA GLY A 101 1.69 2.82 -5.42
C GLY A 101 0.25 2.57 -4.98
N GLU A 102 -0.56 2.05 -5.90
CA GLU A 102 -1.99 1.77 -5.75
C GLU A 102 -2.20 0.30 -5.45
N PHE A 103 -2.08 -0.07 -4.17
CA PHE A 103 -2.27 -1.45 -3.74
C PHE A 103 -3.74 -1.80 -3.65
N PHE A 104 -4.10 -2.95 -4.21
CA PHE A 104 -5.44 -3.50 -4.05
C PHE A 104 -5.73 -3.77 -2.58
N CYS A 105 -6.99 -3.57 -2.16
CA CYS A 105 -7.39 -3.60 -0.75
C CYS A 105 -7.03 -4.91 -0.04
N GLN A 106 -6.99 -6.02 -0.77
CA GLN A 106 -6.63 -7.34 -0.23
C GLN A 106 -5.21 -7.38 0.36
N HIS A 107 -4.26 -6.61 -0.17
CA HIS A 107 -2.92 -6.50 0.43
C HIS A 107 -3.01 -5.93 1.85
N SER A 108 -3.77 -4.85 2.03
CA SER A 108 -4.01 -4.24 3.33
C SER A 108 -4.77 -5.16 4.30
N ASN A 109 -5.81 -5.83 3.81
CA ASN A 109 -6.63 -6.72 4.63
C ASN A 109 -5.81 -7.89 5.16
N ARG A 110 -5.09 -8.60 4.28
CA ARG A 110 -4.23 -9.73 4.65
C ARG A 110 -3.10 -9.30 5.58
N LEU A 111 -2.52 -8.12 5.38
CA LEU A 111 -1.51 -7.57 6.31
C LEU A 111 -2.09 -7.34 7.70
N LYS A 112 -3.27 -6.70 7.81
CA LYS A 112 -3.95 -6.42 9.10
C LYS A 112 -4.30 -7.70 9.84
N GLU A 113 -4.77 -8.73 9.13
CA GLU A 113 -5.08 -10.05 9.70
C GLU A 113 -3.85 -10.74 10.31
N ARG A 114 -2.67 -10.48 9.75
CA ARG A 114 -1.41 -11.15 10.13
C ARG A 114 -0.52 -10.34 11.07
N SER A 115 -0.63 -9.01 11.11
CA SER A 115 0.38 -8.11 11.69
C SER A 115 0.71 -8.27 13.19
N ARG A 116 -0.21 -8.79 14.01
CA ARG A 116 -0.09 -8.92 15.49
C ARG A 116 0.22 -7.64 16.28
N ALA A 117 0.42 -6.49 15.63
CA ALA A 117 0.37 -5.19 16.26
C ALA A 117 -1.06 -4.92 16.76
N GLU A 118 -1.21 -4.04 17.75
CA GLU A 118 -2.54 -3.71 18.29
C GLU A 118 -3.43 -3.06 17.23
N LYS A 119 -2.84 -2.19 16.40
CA LYS A 119 -3.46 -1.60 15.22
C LYS A 119 -2.48 -1.55 14.07
N THR A 120 -2.99 -1.78 12.86
CA THR A 120 -2.20 -1.74 11.63
C THR A 120 -2.93 -0.91 10.60
N LEU A 121 -2.25 0.12 10.09
CA LEU A 121 -2.72 0.97 9.00
C LEU A 121 -1.81 0.77 7.79
N PHE A 122 -2.41 0.79 6.61
CA PHE A 122 -1.70 0.72 5.34
C PHE A 122 -2.07 1.94 4.51
N PHE A 123 -1.06 2.52 3.85
CA PHE A 123 -1.18 3.71 3.03
C PHE A 123 -0.53 3.44 1.68
N GLY A 124 -1.30 3.61 0.60
CA GLY A 124 -0.74 3.73 -0.75
C GLY A 124 -0.09 5.10 -0.96
N TYR A 125 0.48 5.31 -2.14
CA TYR A 125 1.07 6.60 -2.57
C TYR A 125 2.12 7.18 -1.60
N CYS A 126 2.81 6.34 -0.85
CA CYS A 126 3.84 6.77 0.08
C CYS A 126 5.22 6.65 -0.57
N ASN A 127 5.99 7.74 -0.59
CA ASN A 127 7.37 7.77 -1.07
C ASN A 127 7.54 7.33 -2.55
N GLY A 128 6.50 7.53 -3.36
CA GLY A 128 6.53 7.28 -4.82
C GLY A 128 5.16 6.89 -5.38
N HIS A 129 5.08 6.81 -6.70
CA HIS A 129 3.93 6.32 -7.45
C HIS A 129 4.39 5.34 -8.52
N HIS A 130 3.98 4.08 -8.40
CA HIS A 130 4.36 2.99 -9.31
C HIS A 130 3.12 2.28 -9.88
N MET A 131 2.04 3.06 -10.12
CA MET A 131 0.74 2.55 -10.58
C MET A 131 0.21 1.42 -9.68
N TYR A 132 -0.46 0.41 -10.25
CA TYR A 132 -1.23 -0.59 -9.51
C TYR A 132 -0.45 -1.83 -9.08
N PHE A 133 -0.72 -2.26 -7.85
CA PHE A 133 -0.25 -3.50 -7.23
C PHE A 133 -1.46 -4.42 -6.98
N PRO A 134 -1.89 -5.20 -7.98
CA PRO A 134 -2.92 -6.23 -7.81
C PRO A 134 -2.38 -7.38 -6.97
N THR A 135 -3.27 -8.25 -6.50
CA THR A 135 -2.87 -9.58 -6.05
C THR A 135 -2.69 -10.49 -7.27
N VAL A 136 -2.05 -11.65 -7.09
CA VAL A 136 -1.93 -12.67 -8.14
C VAL A 136 -3.31 -13.09 -8.67
N GLU A 137 -4.29 -13.26 -7.78
CA GLU A 137 -5.66 -13.64 -8.18
C GLU A 137 -6.31 -12.53 -9.00
N ALA A 138 -6.23 -11.27 -8.54
CA ALA A 138 -6.80 -10.13 -9.26
C ALA A 138 -6.14 -9.97 -10.65
N ALA A 139 -4.83 -10.17 -10.75
CA ALA A 139 -4.12 -10.12 -12.02
C ALA A 139 -4.55 -11.22 -13.00
N ALA A 140 -5.01 -12.38 -12.50
CA ALA A 140 -5.54 -13.47 -13.32
C ALA A 140 -6.99 -13.19 -13.78
N GLU A 141 -7.77 -12.49 -12.97
CA GLU A 141 -9.14 -12.06 -13.30
C GLU A 141 -9.15 -10.88 -14.29
N GLY A 142 -8.11 -10.05 -14.26
CA GLY A 142 -7.92 -8.91 -15.16
C GLY A 142 -8.78 -7.69 -14.81
N GLY A 143 -8.81 -6.74 -15.73
CA GLY A 143 -9.54 -5.48 -15.57
C GLY A 143 -8.67 -4.30 -15.13
N TYR A 144 -9.30 -3.14 -14.96
CA TYR A 144 -8.57 -1.91 -14.66
C TYR A 144 -7.85 -2.01 -13.31
N GLY A 145 -6.54 -1.75 -13.32
CA GLY A 145 -5.64 -1.90 -12.18
C GLY A 145 -5.03 -3.29 -12.01
N ALA A 146 -5.55 -4.31 -12.70
CA ALA A 146 -5.00 -5.67 -12.71
C ALA A 146 -4.26 -5.99 -14.02
N ASP A 147 -4.75 -5.46 -15.14
CA ASP A 147 -4.15 -5.62 -16.45
C ASP A 147 -2.76 -5.00 -16.51
N SER A 148 -1.84 -5.66 -17.22
CA SER A 148 -0.43 -5.25 -17.27
C SER A 148 -0.21 -3.86 -17.87
N THR A 149 -1.17 -3.32 -18.61
CA THR A 149 -1.14 -1.97 -19.21
C THR A 149 -1.10 -0.87 -18.17
N VAL A 150 -1.65 -1.12 -16.99
CA VAL A 150 -1.67 -0.18 -15.85
C VAL A 150 -1.09 -0.78 -14.58
N SER A 151 -0.88 -2.10 -14.51
CA SER A 151 -0.15 -2.77 -13.44
C SER A 151 1.16 -3.35 -13.97
N TRP A 152 2.20 -2.52 -13.97
CA TRP A 152 3.48 -2.88 -14.56
C TRP A 152 4.28 -3.84 -13.69
N VAL A 153 4.06 -3.82 -12.37
CA VAL A 153 4.83 -4.65 -11.43
C VAL A 153 4.68 -6.14 -11.73
N SER A 154 5.73 -6.94 -11.53
CA SER A 154 5.67 -8.40 -11.66
C SER A 154 4.60 -9.02 -10.75
N LEU A 155 4.01 -10.13 -11.20
CA LEU A 155 3.05 -10.89 -10.40
C LEU A 155 3.67 -11.30 -9.05
N GLY A 156 2.91 -11.16 -7.96
CA GLY A 156 3.36 -11.51 -6.61
C GLY A 156 4.17 -10.43 -5.88
N ALA A 157 4.54 -9.34 -6.55
CA ALA A 157 5.35 -8.28 -5.92
C ALA A 157 4.63 -7.60 -4.73
N GLY A 158 3.32 -7.36 -4.85
CA GLY A 158 2.55 -6.79 -3.75
C GLY A 158 2.55 -7.71 -2.52
N GLU A 159 2.39 -9.02 -2.73
CA GLU A 159 2.43 -10.03 -1.67
C GLU A 159 3.81 -10.13 -1.01
N GLU A 160 4.88 -10.09 -1.79
CA GLU A 160 6.26 -10.07 -1.28
C GLU A 160 6.51 -8.85 -0.41
N MET A 161 6.14 -7.65 -0.89
CA MET A 161 6.24 -6.42 -0.11
C MET A 161 5.43 -6.50 1.19
N MET A 162 4.25 -7.12 1.18
CA MET A 162 3.45 -7.30 2.40
C MET A 162 4.08 -8.31 3.37
N ASN A 163 4.75 -9.34 2.85
CA ASN A 163 5.53 -10.26 3.68
C ASN A 163 6.74 -9.55 4.31
N GLN A 164 7.42 -8.66 3.59
CA GLN A 164 8.49 -7.85 4.16
C GLN A 164 7.97 -6.91 5.26
N ALA A 165 6.83 -6.24 5.04
CA ALA A 165 6.19 -5.43 6.07
C ALA A 165 5.88 -6.24 7.35
N LEU A 166 5.43 -7.49 7.18
CA LEU A 166 5.17 -8.37 8.32
C LEU A 166 6.45 -8.73 9.08
N ILE A 167 7.54 -9.02 8.36
CA ILE A 167 8.86 -9.26 8.95
C ILE A 167 9.32 -8.04 9.73
N ASP A 168 9.21 -6.85 9.15
CA ASP A 168 9.57 -5.60 9.81
C ASP A 168 8.78 -5.40 11.12
N ILE A 169 7.45 -5.57 11.08
CA ILE A 169 6.59 -5.42 12.25
C ILE A 169 6.96 -6.43 13.34
N TYR A 170 7.16 -7.70 12.99
CA TYR A 170 7.52 -8.74 13.94
C TYR A 170 8.91 -8.53 14.55
N THR A 171 9.84 -8.01 13.76
CA THR A 171 11.18 -7.63 14.24
C THR A 171 11.07 -6.50 15.27
N MET A 172 10.34 -5.43 14.95
CA MET A 172 10.13 -4.28 15.86
C MET A 172 9.33 -4.65 17.12
N LEU A 173 8.46 -5.66 17.03
CA LEU A 173 7.74 -6.25 18.17
C LEU A 173 8.58 -7.28 18.96
N GLY A 174 9.82 -7.57 18.54
CA GLY A 174 10.70 -8.54 19.20
C GLY A 174 10.20 -9.99 19.13
N LYS A 175 9.50 -10.38 18.06
CA LYS A 175 8.91 -11.73 17.91
C LYS A 175 9.88 -12.77 17.35
N PHE A 176 10.95 -12.34 16.69
CA PHE A 176 12.01 -13.25 16.25
C PHE A 176 13.07 -13.36 17.35
N THR A 177 13.31 -14.58 17.82
CA THR A 177 14.46 -14.89 18.66
C THR A 177 15.68 -14.98 17.76
N SER A 178 16.67 -14.11 17.93
CA SER A 178 18.01 -14.42 17.46
C SER A 178 18.50 -15.66 18.21
N PRO A 179 19.11 -16.66 17.55
CA PRO A 179 20.07 -17.51 18.26
C PRO A 179 21.14 -16.55 18.79
N GLU A 180 21.45 -16.68 20.08
CA GLU A 180 22.39 -15.83 20.81
C GLU A 180 23.66 -15.50 19.99
N MET A 181 24.07 -14.21 20.02
CA MET A 181 25.43 -13.81 19.64
C MET A 181 26.44 -14.33 20.65
#